data_AF-A0A7M3NLY8-F1
#
_entry.id   AF-A0A7M3NLY8-F1
#
_cell.length_a   1.000
_cell.length_b   1.000
_cell.length_c   1.000
_cell.angle_alpha   90.00
_cell.angle_beta   90.00
_cell.angle_gamma   90.00
#
_symmetry.space_group_name_H-M   'P 1'
#
loop_
_entity.id
_entity.type
_entity.pdbx_description
1 polymer ?
#
loop_
_entity_poly.entity_id
_entity_poly.type
_entity_poly.pdbx_seq_one_letter_code
_entity_poly.pdbx_strand_id
1 'polypeptide(L)'
;MRGATALRGCRGPHPTPYQVFGFAFFLVMLLAYWAVPLCCDAGQHAAVVERLKADLLHPRHPMADLPGAGSPYYSPYALAQGVFARLTGLGGWEVVRLAGVLNLVVLLTGIGRFVRVLTPRPWAPVLALGTMTLLWGTERAWSSGYLSLMSMTGNLGYPSAFAIGLTFWAWAWTGARARGQGPVRYVGPSGLPAVAGYAGLGALYGLVLLIHPITAAAAVSGAVAFVAGWQR
;
A
#
# COMPACT_ATOMS: atom_id res chain seq x y z
N MET A 1 -33.00 -42.92 27.43
CA MET A 1 -31.98 -41.93 27.86
C MET A 1 -31.73 -40.98 26.71
N ARG A 2 -31.81 -39.67 26.97
CA ARG A 2 -31.76 -38.58 25.97
C ARG A 2 -30.31 -38.36 25.50
N GLY A 3 -30.05 -38.50 24.20
CA GLY A 3 -28.79 -38.10 23.58
C GLY A 3 -29.06 -36.96 22.60
N ALA A 4 -29.00 -35.73 23.09
CA ALA A 4 -29.11 -34.54 22.25
C ALA A 4 -27.83 -34.38 21.42
N THR A 5 -27.92 -34.67 20.13
CA THR A 5 -26.94 -34.23 19.13
C THR A 5 -26.91 -32.71 19.09
N ALA A 6 -25.86 -32.12 19.66
CA ALA A 6 -25.58 -30.71 19.51
C ALA A 6 -25.25 -30.41 18.04
N LEU A 7 -26.24 -29.82 17.35
CA LEU A 7 -26.04 -29.12 16.09
C LEU A 7 -24.96 -28.05 16.31
N ARG A 8 -23.72 -28.32 15.86
CA ARG A 8 -22.74 -27.26 15.62
C ARG A 8 -23.33 -26.37 14.54
N GLY A 9 -23.99 -25.29 14.96
CA GLY A 9 -24.46 -24.26 14.07
C GLY A 9 -23.31 -23.77 13.21
N CYS A 10 -23.46 -23.91 11.90
CA CYS A 10 -22.64 -23.23 10.91
C CYS A 10 -22.87 -21.72 11.03
N ARG A 11 -22.27 -21.08 12.04
CA ARG A 11 -22.10 -19.63 12.04
C ARG A 11 -21.04 -19.35 10.97
N GLY A 12 -21.47 -18.69 9.89
CA GLY A 12 -20.56 -18.17 8.87
C GLY A 12 -19.47 -17.29 9.52
N PRO A 13 -18.35 -17.04 8.82
CA PRO A 13 -17.27 -16.24 9.39
C PRO A 13 -17.78 -14.85 9.76
N HIS A 14 -17.84 -14.56 11.06
CA HIS A 14 -18.19 -13.22 11.55
C HIS A 14 -17.11 -12.24 11.11
N PRO A 15 -17.47 -11.08 10.54
CA PRO A 15 -16.50 -10.08 10.14
C PRO A 15 -15.71 -9.59 11.36
N THR A 16 -14.38 -9.54 11.22
CA THR A 16 -13.50 -8.99 12.25
C THR A 16 -13.77 -7.49 12.43
N PRO A 17 -13.50 -6.90 13.61
CA PRO A 17 -13.65 -5.45 13.83
C PRO A 17 -12.94 -4.63 12.74
N TYR A 18 -11.72 -5.03 12.36
CA TYR A 18 -10.98 -4.35 11.31
C TYR A 18 -11.63 -4.42 9.93
N GLN A 19 -12.35 -5.49 9.59
CA GLN A 19 -13.09 -5.53 8.32
C GLN A 19 -14.24 -4.53 8.34
N VAL A 20 -14.97 -4.40 9.45
CA VAL A 20 -16.09 -3.46 9.57
C VAL A 20 -15.58 -2.01 9.60
N PHE A 21 -14.69 -1.69 10.53
CA PHE A 21 -14.19 -0.32 10.70
C PHE A 21 -13.23 0.10 9.58
N GLY A 22 -12.43 -0.81 9.06
CA GLY A 22 -11.57 -0.56 7.90
C GLY A 22 -12.37 -0.33 6.63
N PHE A 23 -13.48 -1.05 6.42
CA PHE A 23 -14.38 -0.79 5.30
C PHE A 23 -15.15 0.53 5.47
N ALA A 24 -15.64 0.83 6.67
CA ALA A 24 -16.26 2.12 6.97
C ALA A 24 -15.27 3.28 6.71
N PHE A 25 -14.04 3.15 7.20
CA PHE A 25 -12.97 4.11 6.92
C PHE A 25 -12.69 4.23 5.43
N PHE A 26 -12.60 3.10 4.71
CA PHE A 26 -12.43 3.08 3.26
C PHE A 26 -13.51 3.92 2.56
N LEU A 27 -14.78 3.69 2.89
CA LEU A 27 -15.90 4.43 2.29
C LEU A 27 -15.84 5.92 2.61
N VAL A 28 -15.67 6.28 3.88
CA VAL A 28 -15.62 7.69 4.31
C VAL A 28 -14.44 8.41 3.65
N MET A 29 -13.26 7.79 3.68
CA MET A 29 -12.06 8.37 3.10
C MET A 29 -12.15 8.46 1.58
N LEU A 30 -12.72 7.45 0.91
CA LEU A 30 -12.95 7.47 -0.52
C LEU A 30 -13.92 8.60 -0.90
N LEU A 31 -15.06 8.74 -0.20
CA LEU A 31 -15.99 9.83 -0.44
C LEU A 31 -15.34 11.19 -0.24
N ALA A 32 -14.57 11.36 0.84
CA ALA A 32 -13.85 12.60 1.12
C ALA A 32 -12.80 12.91 0.04
N TYR A 33 -12.02 11.92 -0.40
CA TYR A 33 -11.05 12.04 -1.48
C TYR A 33 -11.70 12.42 -2.81
N TRP A 34 -12.86 11.86 -3.13
CA TRP A 34 -13.58 12.22 -4.36
C TRP A 34 -14.26 13.58 -4.28
N ALA A 35 -14.62 14.05 -3.08
CA ALA A 35 -15.23 15.37 -2.89
C ALA A 35 -14.22 16.52 -2.98
N VAL A 36 -12.93 16.26 -2.73
CA VAL A 36 -11.88 17.27 -2.75
C VAL A 36 -11.20 17.29 -4.14
N PRO A 37 -11.07 18.46 -4.80
CA PRO A 37 -10.31 18.56 -6.03
C PRO A 37 -8.85 18.18 -5.82
N LEU A 38 -8.31 17.38 -6.74
CA LEU A 38 -6.88 17.12 -6.80
C LEU A 38 -6.14 18.46 -6.97
N CYS A 39 -5.12 18.71 -6.16
CA CYS A 39 -4.36 19.96 -6.17
C CYS A 39 -2.85 19.66 -6.10
N CYS A 40 -2.02 20.71 -6.07
CA CYS A 40 -0.56 20.62 -5.95
C CYS A 40 0.08 19.78 -7.06
N ASP A 41 0.86 18.77 -6.68
CA ASP A 41 1.65 17.89 -7.54
C ASP A 41 0.78 16.93 -8.37
N ALA A 42 -0.54 16.89 -8.16
CA ALA A 42 -1.43 16.05 -8.93
C ALA A 42 -1.33 16.31 -10.44
N GLY A 43 -1.16 17.57 -10.85
CA GLY A 43 -0.96 17.91 -12.26
C GLY A 43 0.33 17.35 -12.83
N GLN A 44 1.39 17.29 -12.02
CA GLN A 44 2.66 16.69 -12.40
C GLN A 44 2.54 15.17 -12.55
N HIS A 45 1.82 14.50 -11.65
CA HIS A 45 1.53 13.07 -11.77
C HIS A 45 0.62 12.76 -12.97
N ALA A 46 -0.37 13.59 -13.24
CA ALA A 46 -1.22 13.45 -14.42
C ALA A 46 -0.40 13.61 -15.71
N ALA A 47 0.52 14.58 -15.76
CA ALA A 47 1.41 14.77 -16.90
C ALA A 47 2.29 13.53 -17.14
N VAL A 48 2.85 12.92 -16.09
CA VAL A 48 3.63 11.67 -16.20
C VAL A 48 2.81 10.57 -16.88
N VAL A 49 1.55 10.40 -16.48
CA VAL A 49 0.66 9.41 -17.08
C VAL A 49 0.40 9.73 -18.55
N GLU A 50 0.12 10.98 -18.90
CA GLU A 50 -0.09 11.40 -20.30
C GLU A 50 1.16 11.16 -21.17
N ARG A 51 2.35 11.44 -20.65
CA ARG A 51 3.61 11.19 -21.38
C ARG A 51 3.81 9.70 -21.64
N LEU A 52 3.54 8.84 -20.66
CA LEU A 52 3.65 7.39 -20.80
C LEU A 52 2.54 6.80 -21.68
N LYS A 53 1.34 7.37 -21.63
CA LYS A 53 0.23 6.99 -22.52
C LYS A 53 0.61 7.23 -23.98
N ALA A 54 1.28 8.35 -24.27
CA ALA A 54 1.77 8.69 -25.60
C ALA A 54 2.93 7.79 -26.07
N ASP A 55 3.96 7.60 -25.24
CA ASP A 55 5.09 6.72 -25.54
C ASP A 55 5.61 6.07 -24.25
N LEU A 56 5.53 4.74 -24.17
CA LEU A 56 5.97 3.96 -23.01
C LEU A 56 7.48 3.76 -22.95
N LEU A 57 8.16 3.78 -24.10
CA LEU A 57 9.59 3.46 -24.21
C LEU A 57 10.44 4.73 -24.14
N HIS A 58 9.98 5.82 -24.76
CA HIS A 58 10.70 7.08 -24.82
C HIS A 58 9.79 8.27 -24.43
N PRO A 59 9.21 8.28 -23.21
CA PRO A 59 8.36 9.38 -22.78
C PRO A 59 9.17 10.69 -22.69
N ARG A 60 8.52 11.82 -23.01
CA ARG A 60 9.10 13.17 -22.82
C ARG A 60 9.04 13.59 -21.37
N HIS A 61 9.94 14.47 -20.93
CA HIS A 61 9.94 14.98 -19.56
C HIS A 61 8.56 15.56 -19.17
N PRO A 62 8.02 15.24 -17.97
CA PRO A 62 6.64 15.59 -17.63
C PRO A 62 6.41 17.11 -17.46
N MET A 63 7.47 17.87 -17.15
CA MET A 63 7.38 19.31 -16.84
C MET A 63 8.15 20.23 -17.80
N ALA A 64 8.93 19.68 -18.73
CA ALA A 64 9.80 20.46 -19.61
C ALA A 64 9.79 19.85 -21.00
N ASP A 65 10.01 20.66 -22.04
CA ASP A 65 10.11 20.14 -23.42
C ASP A 65 11.50 19.56 -23.68
N LEU A 66 11.80 18.45 -23.01
CA LEU A 66 13.07 17.73 -23.05
C LEU A 66 12.81 16.22 -23.10
N PRO A 67 13.78 15.40 -23.53
CA PRO A 67 13.71 13.94 -23.38
C PRO A 67 13.46 13.55 -21.92
N GLY A 68 12.62 12.54 -21.66
CA GLY A 68 12.24 12.15 -20.30
C GLY A 68 13.19 11.18 -19.61
N ALA A 69 14.23 10.71 -20.31
CA ALA A 69 15.23 9.80 -19.74
C ALA A 69 15.85 10.39 -18.46
N GLY A 70 15.79 9.63 -17.37
CA GLY A 70 16.32 10.04 -16.07
C GLY A 70 15.37 10.89 -15.21
N SER A 71 14.13 11.16 -15.65
CA SER A 71 13.16 11.85 -14.78
C SER A 71 12.83 10.99 -13.55
N PRO A 72 12.89 11.53 -12.32
CA PRO A 72 12.60 10.78 -11.10
C PRO A 72 11.12 10.39 -10.96
N TYR A 73 10.26 10.90 -11.85
CA TYR A 73 8.83 10.62 -11.84
C TYR A 73 8.44 9.36 -12.62
N TYR A 74 9.35 8.82 -13.43
CA TYR A 74 9.14 7.53 -14.07
C TYR A 74 9.53 6.39 -13.12
N SER A 75 8.50 5.69 -12.67
CA SER A 75 8.61 4.51 -11.80
C SER A 75 7.83 3.34 -12.41
N PRO A 76 8.05 2.09 -11.95
CA PRO A 76 7.22 0.96 -12.36
C PRO A 76 5.72 1.18 -12.10
N TYR A 77 5.38 1.94 -11.05
CA TYR A 77 4.00 2.31 -10.75
C TYR A 77 3.43 3.29 -11.77
N ALA A 78 4.20 4.33 -12.13
CA ALA A 78 3.80 5.27 -13.17
C ALA A 78 3.65 4.57 -14.54
N LEU A 79 4.54 3.62 -14.86
CA LEU A 79 4.45 2.80 -16.07
C LEU A 79 3.13 2.00 -16.10
N ALA A 80 2.77 1.36 -14.99
CA ALA A 80 1.49 0.66 -14.89
C ALA A 80 0.29 1.59 -15.09
N GLN A 81 0.34 2.81 -14.54
CA GLN A 81 -0.68 3.84 -14.77
C GLN A 81 -0.75 4.26 -16.25
N GLY A 82 0.38 4.46 -16.92
CA GLY A 82 0.44 4.79 -18.35
C GLY A 82 -0.11 3.68 -19.24
N VAL A 83 0.24 2.41 -18.96
CA VAL A 83 -0.33 1.25 -19.66
C VAL A 83 -1.86 1.19 -19.45
N PHE A 84 -2.32 1.39 -18.21
CA PHE A 84 -3.74 1.43 -17.90
C PHE A 84 -4.47 2.57 -18.65
N ALA A 85 -3.88 3.76 -18.70
CA ALA A 85 -4.40 4.90 -19.46
C ALA A 85 -4.52 4.59 -20.96
N ARG A 86 -3.52 3.88 -21.51
CA ARG A 86 -3.51 3.48 -22.92
C ARG A 86 -4.56 2.42 -23.24
N LEU A 87 -4.78 1.46 -22.35
CA LEU A 87 -5.78 0.40 -22.52
C LEU A 87 -7.22 0.90 -22.35
N THR A 88 -7.44 1.87 -21.48
CA THR A 88 -8.79 2.38 -21.15
C THR A 88 -9.16 3.65 -21.91
N GLY A 89 -8.18 4.34 -22.50
CA GLY A 89 -8.37 5.66 -23.12
C GLY A 89 -8.47 6.81 -22.11
N LEU A 90 -8.47 6.55 -20.80
CA LEU A 90 -8.58 7.57 -19.75
C LEU A 90 -7.42 8.55 -19.77
N GLY A 91 -7.68 9.79 -19.35
CA GLY A 91 -6.65 10.81 -19.18
C GLY A 91 -5.85 10.63 -17.89
N GLY A 92 -4.75 11.37 -17.78
CA GLY A 92 -3.84 11.30 -16.64
C GLY A 92 -4.51 11.69 -15.32
N TRP A 93 -5.40 12.67 -15.35
CA TRP A 93 -6.15 13.09 -14.16
C TRP A 93 -7.10 12.00 -13.67
N GLU A 94 -7.84 11.35 -14.57
CA GLU A 94 -8.74 10.26 -14.24
C GLU A 94 -7.96 9.07 -13.68
N VAL A 95 -6.83 8.72 -14.29
CA VAL A 95 -5.99 7.60 -13.82
C VAL A 95 -5.39 7.91 -12.44
N VAL A 96 -4.87 9.11 -12.20
CA VAL A 96 -4.37 9.52 -10.88
C VAL A 96 -5.50 9.52 -9.83
N ARG A 97 -6.71 9.93 -10.21
CA ARG A 97 -7.88 9.88 -9.33
C ARG A 97 -8.28 8.44 -8.99
N LEU A 98 -8.32 7.55 -9.98
CA LEU A 98 -8.62 6.13 -9.76
C LEU A 98 -7.53 5.41 -8.96
N ALA A 99 -6.27 5.80 -9.15
CA ALA A 99 -5.14 5.30 -8.37
C ALA A 99 -5.32 5.53 -6.86
N GLY A 100 -6.00 6.60 -6.44
CA GLY A 100 -6.33 6.83 -5.03
C GLY A 100 -7.13 5.68 -4.40
N VAL A 101 -8.02 5.04 -5.16
CA VAL A 101 -8.79 3.86 -4.72
C VAL A 101 -7.85 2.68 -4.45
N LEU A 102 -6.99 2.36 -5.42
CA LEU A 102 -6.03 1.26 -5.32
C LEU A 102 -5.08 1.48 -4.15
N ASN A 103 -4.56 2.69 -4.02
CA ASN A 103 -3.59 3.05 -2.97
C ASN A 103 -4.22 2.91 -1.59
N LEU A 104 -5.47 3.33 -1.41
CA LEU A 104 -6.19 3.17 -0.15
C LEU A 104 -6.42 1.69 0.18
N VAL A 105 -6.78 0.85 -0.79
CA VAL A 105 -6.92 -0.61 -0.58
C VAL A 105 -5.59 -1.22 -0.14
N VAL A 106 -4.50 -0.89 -0.83
CA VAL A 106 -3.15 -1.42 -0.54
C VAL A 106 -2.69 -0.97 0.85
N LEU A 107 -2.95 0.28 1.21
CA LEU A 107 -2.66 0.84 2.53
C LEU A 107 -3.41 0.11 3.65
N LEU A 108 -4.74 -0.01 3.54
CA LEU A 108 -5.57 -0.66 4.56
C LEU A 108 -5.24 -2.15 4.69
N THR A 109 -5.07 -2.85 3.58
CA THR A 109 -4.70 -4.27 3.62
C THR A 109 -3.30 -4.48 4.19
N GLY A 110 -2.36 -3.57 3.91
CA GLY A 110 -1.01 -3.58 4.46
C GLY A 110 -0.99 -3.38 5.98
N ILE A 111 -1.64 -2.32 6.48
CA ILE A 111 -1.73 -2.01 7.92
C ILE A 111 -2.38 -3.17 8.66
N GLY A 112 -3.52 -3.67 8.15
CA GLY A 112 -4.23 -4.79 8.76
C GLY A 112 -3.36 -6.03 8.91
N ARG A 113 -2.55 -6.35 7.90
CA ARG A 113 -1.61 -7.48 7.94
C ARG A 113 -0.45 -7.22 8.89
N PHE A 114 0.18 -6.05 8.82
CA PHE A 114 1.33 -5.71 9.64
C PHE A 114 1.00 -5.74 11.14
N VAL A 115 -0.13 -5.16 11.53
CA VAL A 115 -0.53 -5.12 12.95
C VAL A 115 -0.91 -6.50 13.47
N ARG A 116 -1.54 -7.35 12.66
CA ARG A 116 -1.85 -8.74 13.02
C ARG A 116 -0.61 -9.60 13.18
N VAL A 117 0.44 -9.27 12.45
CA VAL A 117 1.76 -9.82 12.72
C VAL A 117 2.11 -9.35 14.13
N LEU A 118 2.25 -8.06 14.44
CA LEU A 118 2.62 -7.58 15.79
C LEU A 118 1.80 -8.13 16.98
N THR A 119 0.48 -8.32 16.84
CA THR A 119 -0.37 -8.76 17.96
C THR A 119 -1.59 -9.57 17.49
N PRO A 120 -2.04 -10.59 18.25
CA PRO A 120 -3.25 -11.34 17.93
C PRO A 120 -4.55 -10.58 18.26
N ARG A 121 -4.47 -9.41 18.91
CA ARG A 121 -5.66 -8.69 19.39
C ARG A 121 -6.52 -8.17 18.21
N PRO A 122 -7.81 -8.50 18.13
CA PRO A 122 -8.64 -8.20 16.95
C PRO A 122 -8.90 -6.70 16.74
N TRP A 123 -8.84 -5.90 17.81
CA TRP A 123 -9.03 -4.44 17.77
C TRP A 123 -7.74 -3.65 17.50
N ALA A 124 -6.57 -4.27 17.62
CA ALA A 124 -5.31 -3.55 17.46
C ALA A 124 -5.15 -2.90 16.07
N PRO A 125 -5.54 -3.53 14.94
CA PRO A 125 -5.47 -2.87 13.64
C PRO A 125 -6.41 -1.65 13.51
N VAL A 126 -7.55 -1.65 14.22
CA VAL A 126 -8.48 -0.51 14.24
C VAL A 126 -7.85 0.65 14.99
N LEU A 127 -7.28 0.40 16.16
CA LEU A 127 -6.58 1.41 16.94
C LEU A 127 -5.37 1.94 16.18
N ALA A 128 -4.59 1.09 15.53
CA ALA A 128 -3.44 1.49 14.71
C ALA A 128 -3.86 2.39 13.53
N LEU A 129 -4.96 2.08 12.85
CA LEU A 129 -5.49 2.94 11.79
C LEU A 129 -5.93 4.31 12.34
N GLY A 130 -6.62 4.31 13.48
CA GLY A 130 -7.05 5.55 14.14
C GLY A 130 -5.85 6.39 14.59
N THR A 131 -4.87 5.81 15.27
CA THR A 131 -3.68 6.55 15.74
C THR A 131 -2.83 7.04 14.57
N MET A 132 -2.61 6.21 13.55
CA MET A 132 -1.85 6.61 12.36
C MET A 132 -2.48 7.81 11.63
N THR A 133 -3.80 7.95 11.64
CA THR A 133 -4.50 9.01 10.90
C THR A 133 -4.80 10.25 11.75
N LEU A 134 -4.92 10.12 13.08
CA LEU A 134 -5.32 11.20 14.00
C LEU A 134 -4.17 11.80 14.80
N LEU A 135 -3.07 11.08 15.03
CA LEU A 135 -1.98 11.56 15.90
C LEU A 135 -1.16 12.70 15.28
N TRP A 136 -1.36 12.97 13.99
CA TRP A 136 -0.77 14.12 13.29
C TRP A 136 -1.50 15.44 13.57
N GLY A 137 -2.61 15.41 14.32
CA GLY A 137 -3.49 16.56 14.52
C GLY A 137 -4.51 16.73 13.39
N THR A 138 -5.32 17.80 13.49
CA THR A 138 -6.34 18.18 12.48
C THR A 138 -5.85 19.22 11.50
N GLU A 139 -4.63 19.74 11.68
CA GLU A 139 -4.06 20.74 10.79
C GLU A 139 -3.68 20.16 9.42
N ARG A 140 -3.76 21.01 8.39
CA ARG A 140 -3.48 20.62 7.01
C ARG A 140 -1.97 20.50 6.79
N ALA A 141 -1.39 19.34 7.08
CA ALA A 141 -0.03 19.03 6.67
C ALA A 141 0.01 18.64 5.18
N TRP A 142 0.44 19.55 4.31
CA TRP A 142 0.53 19.33 2.85
C TRP A 142 1.86 18.71 2.45
N SER A 143 2.19 17.55 3.02
CA SER A 143 3.32 16.75 2.55
C SER A 143 2.82 15.40 2.02
N SER A 144 3.36 15.00 0.87
CA SER A 144 2.98 13.79 0.12
C SER A 144 3.19 12.49 0.90
N GLY A 145 3.98 12.52 1.99
CA GLY A 145 4.23 11.39 2.87
C GLY A 145 3.30 11.29 4.09
N TYR A 146 2.43 12.27 4.33
CA TYR A 146 1.56 12.27 5.51
C TYR A 146 0.29 11.46 5.28
N LEU A 147 -0.03 10.58 6.23
CA LEU A 147 -1.26 9.79 6.26
C LEU A 147 -2.31 10.38 7.21
N SER A 148 -2.25 11.68 7.48
CA SER A 148 -3.29 12.38 8.23
C SER A 148 -4.60 12.38 7.43
N LEU A 149 -5.75 12.47 8.11
CA LEU A 149 -7.06 12.52 7.44
C LEU A 149 -7.12 13.62 6.38
N MET A 150 -6.59 14.80 6.68
CA MET A 150 -6.61 15.96 5.77
C MET A 150 -5.61 15.84 4.63
N SER A 151 -4.46 15.19 4.86
CA SER A 151 -3.46 14.97 3.80
C SER A 151 -3.95 13.92 2.79
N MET A 152 -4.64 12.88 3.26
CA MET A 152 -5.12 11.79 2.43
C MET A 152 -6.20 12.23 1.43
N THR A 153 -6.98 13.29 1.71
CA THR A 153 -7.97 13.80 0.76
C THR A 153 -7.35 14.41 -0.49
N GLY A 154 -6.10 14.88 -0.44
CA GLY A 154 -5.38 15.41 -1.60
C GLY A 154 -4.35 14.46 -2.21
N ASN A 155 -3.69 13.64 -1.37
CA ASN A 155 -2.47 12.92 -1.75
C ASN A 155 -2.68 11.41 -2.01
N LEU A 156 -3.90 10.88 -1.84
CA LEU A 156 -4.15 9.44 -1.99
C LEU A 156 -3.77 8.89 -3.37
N GLY A 157 -3.91 9.70 -4.42
CA GLY A 157 -3.53 9.32 -5.79
C GLY A 157 -2.02 9.27 -6.03
N TYR A 158 -1.19 9.69 -5.08
CA TYR A 158 0.25 9.84 -5.28
C TYR A 158 1.00 8.52 -5.11
N PRO A 159 2.14 8.34 -5.82
CA PRO A 159 2.97 7.14 -5.69
C PRO A 159 3.45 6.88 -4.25
N SER A 160 3.62 7.93 -3.43
CA SER A 160 4.02 7.83 -2.03
C SER A 160 3.01 7.03 -1.19
N ALA A 161 1.71 7.26 -1.35
CA ALA A 161 0.66 6.55 -0.62
C ALA A 161 0.70 5.05 -0.93
N PHE A 162 0.89 4.69 -2.21
CA PHE A 162 1.07 3.32 -2.64
C PHE A 162 2.34 2.69 -2.05
N ALA A 163 3.47 3.39 -2.11
CA ALA A 163 4.74 2.92 -1.55
C ALA A 163 4.66 2.66 -0.03
N ILE A 164 3.96 3.51 0.72
CA ILE A 164 3.73 3.30 2.15
C ILE A 164 2.84 2.07 2.39
N GLY A 165 1.78 1.89 1.61
CA GLY A 165 0.98 0.67 1.67
C GLY A 165 1.80 -0.60 1.43
N LEU A 166 2.64 -0.60 0.37
CA LEU A 166 3.58 -1.69 0.08
C LEU A 166 4.61 -1.90 1.21
N THR A 167 5.01 -0.84 1.90
CA THR A 167 5.93 -0.93 3.05
C THR A 167 5.30 -1.73 4.20
N PHE A 168 4.03 -1.49 4.52
CA PHE A 168 3.33 -2.29 5.52
C PHE A 168 3.18 -3.75 5.10
N TRP A 169 2.93 -4.02 3.82
CA TRP A 169 2.98 -5.37 3.27
C TRP A 169 4.36 -6.02 3.43
N ALA A 170 5.42 -5.27 3.16
CA ALA A 170 6.79 -5.74 3.30
C ALA A 170 7.10 -6.11 4.75
N TRP A 171 6.77 -5.24 5.71
CA TRP A 171 6.95 -5.54 7.12
C TRP A 171 6.08 -6.70 7.60
N ALA A 172 4.85 -6.83 7.10
CA ALA A 172 4.00 -7.98 7.43
C ALA A 172 4.64 -9.29 6.96
N TRP A 173 5.18 -9.34 5.74
CA TRP A 173 5.87 -10.53 5.22
C TRP A 173 7.19 -10.81 5.94
N THR A 174 7.97 -9.77 6.22
CA THR A 174 9.21 -9.86 6.99
C THR A 174 8.93 -10.43 8.37
N GLY A 175 7.93 -9.90 9.08
CA GLY A 175 7.59 -10.35 10.42
C GLY A 175 6.93 -11.73 10.48
N ALA A 176 6.11 -12.09 9.48
CA ALA A 176 5.56 -13.44 9.38
C ALA A 176 6.66 -14.49 9.14
N ARG A 177 7.69 -14.15 8.34
CA ARG A 177 8.85 -15.01 8.12
C ARG A 177 9.76 -15.09 9.34
N ALA A 178 10.04 -13.96 10.00
CA ALA A 178 10.84 -13.94 11.22
C ALA A 178 10.23 -14.83 12.33
N ARG A 179 8.91 -14.99 12.35
CA ARG A 179 8.19 -15.87 13.28
C ARG A 179 7.94 -17.31 12.81
N GLY A 180 8.32 -17.66 11.59
CA GLY A 180 7.96 -18.96 11.01
C GLY A 180 6.45 -19.19 10.82
N GLN A 181 5.64 -18.13 10.74
CA GLN A 181 4.16 -18.19 10.64
C GLN A 181 3.64 -18.22 9.19
N GLY A 182 4.51 -18.32 8.19
CA GLY A 182 4.07 -18.49 6.80
C GLY A 182 3.61 -19.93 6.53
N PRO A 183 2.62 -20.16 5.64
CA PRO A 183 2.38 -21.50 5.12
C PRO A 183 3.63 -21.94 4.37
N VAL A 184 4.43 -22.81 4.99
CA VAL A 184 5.52 -23.52 4.30
C VAL A 184 4.83 -24.52 3.36
N ARG A 185 4.52 -24.09 2.14
CA ARG A 185 3.93 -24.98 1.12
C ARG A 185 4.71 -24.90 -0.19
N TYR A 186 5.98 -25.27 -0.09
CA TYR A 186 6.66 -26.29 -0.90
C TYR A 186 8.12 -26.30 -0.44
N VAL A 187 8.47 -27.28 0.39
CA VAL A 187 9.85 -27.58 0.74
C VAL A 187 10.37 -28.42 -0.42
N GLY A 188 11.29 -27.89 -1.22
CA GLY A 188 12.03 -28.72 -2.18
C GLY A 188 12.76 -29.86 -1.45
N PRO A 189 13.34 -30.84 -2.16
CA PRO A 189 13.94 -32.04 -1.56
C PRO A 189 14.99 -31.78 -0.46
N SER A 190 15.52 -30.56 -0.35
CA SER A 190 16.62 -30.15 0.52
C SER A 190 16.24 -29.47 1.84
N GLY A 191 14.95 -29.31 2.19
CA GLY A 191 14.58 -28.75 3.50
C GLY A 191 14.81 -27.24 3.67
N LEU A 192 15.33 -26.54 2.66
CA LEU A 192 15.65 -25.11 2.74
C LEU A 192 14.37 -24.24 2.61
N PRO A 193 14.26 -23.14 3.38
CA PRO A 193 13.18 -22.18 3.19
C PRO A 193 13.21 -21.66 1.75
N ALA A 194 12.06 -21.68 1.08
CA ALA A 194 11.98 -21.42 -0.36
C ALA A 194 12.62 -20.07 -0.72
N VAL A 195 13.68 -20.10 -1.54
CA VAL A 195 14.37 -18.94 -2.11
C VAL A 195 13.37 -17.92 -2.70
N ALA A 196 12.27 -18.41 -3.26
CA ALA A 196 11.15 -17.62 -3.76
C ALA A 196 10.56 -16.64 -2.72
N GLY A 197 10.59 -16.99 -1.43
CA GLY A 197 10.08 -16.15 -0.36
C GLY A 197 10.93 -14.92 -0.06
N TYR A 198 12.25 -15.10 -0.05
CA TYR A 198 13.21 -14.00 0.08
C TYR A 198 13.29 -13.18 -1.21
N ALA A 199 13.17 -13.83 -2.37
CA ALA A 199 13.04 -13.14 -3.66
C ALA A 199 11.79 -12.24 -3.69
N GLY A 200 10.64 -12.71 -3.20
CA GLY A 200 9.42 -11.91 -3.09
C GLY A 200 9.57 -10.71 -2.15
N LEU A 201 10.28 -10.87 -1.03
CA LEU A 201 10.61 -9.74 -0.15
C LEU A 201 11.54 -8.74 -0.83
N GLY A 202 12.62 -9.22 -1.47
CA GLY A 202 13.55 -8.38 -2.22
C GLY A 202 12.86 -7.62 -3.34
N ALA A 203 11.98 -8.28 -4.09
CA ALA A 203 11.16 -7.65 -5.12
C ALA A 203 10.24 -6.56 -4.55
N LEU A 204 9.62 -6.80 -3.39
CA LEU A 204 8.75 -5.83 -2.75
C LEU A 204 9.51 -4.59 -2.24
N TYR A 205 10.65 -4.77 -1.56
CA TYR A 205 11.50 -3.64 -1.15
C TYR A 205 12.10 -2.90 -2.36
N GLY A 206 12.52 -3.63 -3.39
CA GLY A 206 12.99 -3.05 -4.65
C GLY A 206 11.89 -2.24 -5.35
N LEU A 207 10.66 -2.74 -5.35
CA LEU A 207 9.51 -2.01 -5.88
C LEU A 207 9.25 -0.72 -5.09
N VAL A 208 9.30 -0.75 -3.75
CA VAL A 208 9.18 0.47 -2.92
C VAL A 208 10.29 1.47 -3.27
N LEU A 209 11.54 1.01 -3.43
CA LEU A 209 12.69 1.84 -3.82
C LEU A 209 12.49 2.50 -5.18
N LEU A 210 12.04 1.76 -6.18
CA LEU A 210 11.82 2.26 -7.53
C LEU A 210 10.61 3.21 -7.63
N ILE A 211 9.66 3.13 -6.69
CA ILE A 211 8.49 4.01 -6.65
C ILE A 211 8.77 5.28 -5.87
N HIS A 212 9.38 5.15 -4.69
CA HIS A 212 9.57 6.27 -3.77
C HIS A 212 10.80 6.05 -2.87
N PRO A 213 12.00 6.52 -3.29
CA PRO A 213 13.26 6.23 -2.60
C PRO A 213 13.29 6.65 -1.12
N ILE A 214 12.67 7.79 -0.79
CA ILE A 214 12.58 8.28 0.59
C ILE A 214 11.79 7.30 1.46
N THR A 215 10.69 6.75 0.94
CA THR A 215 9.89 5.76 1.67
C THR A 215 10.65 4.45 1.81
N ALA A 216 11.46 4.07 0.82
CA ALA A 216 12.27 2.87 0.89
C ALA A 216 13.32 2.92 2.01
N ALA A 217 13.94 4.08 2.25
CA ALA A 217 14.88 4.25 3.37
C ALA A 217 14.19 3.99 4.73
N ALA A 218 12.97 4.50 4.91
CA ALA A 218 12.16 4.22 6.09
C ALA A 218 11.73 2.74 6.14
N ALA A 219 11.35 2.15 5.01
CA ALA A 219 10.94 0.75 4.91
C ALA A 219 12.06 -0.22 5.32
N VAL A 220 13.29 0.02 4.84
CA VAL A 220 14.46 -0.81 5.19
C VAL A 220 14.81 -0.65 6.66
N SER A 221 14.85 0.60 7.17
CA SER A 221 15.11 0.86 8.59
C SER A 221 14.12 0.15 9.50
N GLY A 222 12.82 0.20 9.18
CA GLY A 222 11.78 -0.52 9.91
C GLY A 222 11.93 -2.03 9.83
N ALA A 223 12.39 -2.57 8.69
CA ALA A 223 12.64 -4.01 8.55
C ALA A 223 13.78 -4.49 9.45
N VAL A 224 14.88 -3.73 9.49
CA VAL A 224 16.03 -4.00 10.37
C VAL A 224 15.59 -3.95 11.83
N ALA A 225 14.86 -2.91 12.23
CA ALA A 225 14.32 -2.79 13.59
C ALA A 225 13.41 -3.99 13.94
N PHE A 226 12.56 -4.41 13.00
CA PHE A 226 11.66 -5.54 13.20
C PHE A 226 12.42 -6.85 13.42
N VAL A 227 13.42 -7.14 12.59
CA VAL A 227 14.24 -8.36 12.69
C VAL A 227 15.08 -8.33 13.96
N ALA A 228 15.76 -7.21 14.26
CA ALA A 228 16.60 -7.07 15.45
C ALA A 228 15.78 -7.15 16.76
N GLY A 229 14.55 -6.63 16.77
CA GLY A 229 13.65 -6.72 17.91
C GLY A 229 13.10 -8.13 18.17
N TRP A 230 13.03 -8.97 17.13
CA TRP A 230 12.53 -10.35 17.22
C TRP A 230 13.61 -11.41 17.50
N GLN A 231 14.88 -11.05 17.36
CA GLN A 231 16.02 -11.91 17.70
C GLN A 231 16.43 -11.83 19.19
N ARG A 232 15.76 -10.98 19.97
CA ARG A 232 15.94 -10.84 21.42
C ARG A 232 14.88 -11.65 22.17
#